data_AF-A0A7C0U831-F1
#
_entry.id   AF-A0A7C0U831-F1
#
_cell.length_a   1.000
_cell.length_b   1.000
_cell.length_c   1.000
_cell.angle_alpha   90.00
_cell.angle_beta   90.00
_cell.angle_gamma   90.00
#
_symmetry.space_group_name_H-M   'P 1'
#
loop_
_entity.id
_entity.type
_entity.pdbx_description
1 polymer ?
#
loop_
_entity_poly.entity_id
_entity_poly.type
_entity_poly.pdbx_seq_one_letter_code
_entity_poly.pdbx_strand_id
1 'polypeptide(L)' 'GCGLCVDACPYYAIHINPDNGKAIKCIQCEECVRRCSVGAIWMTTERELAAHDSDGRLARLYEEHAAELYDRRGD' A
#
# COMPACT_ATOMS: atom_id res chain seq x y z
N GLY A 1 -12.85 8.96 15.46
CA GLY A 1 -13.00 9.64 14.16
C GLY A 1 -14.29 9.22 13.49
N CYS A 2 -14.77 9.93 12.47
CA CYS A 2 -16.04 9.62 11.77
C CYS A 2 -15.97 8.43 10.78
N GLY A 3 -14.79 7.87 10.51
CA GLY A 3 -14.63 6.68 9.66
C GLY A 3 -14.69 6.93 8.15
N LEU A 4 -15.19 8.09 7.69
CA LEU A 4 -15.38 8.37 6.26
C LEU A 4 -14.11 8.26 5.40
N CYS A 5 -12.92 8.43 5.99
CA CYS A 5 -11.66 8.22 5.29
C CYS A 5 -11.37 6.74 4.96
N VAL A 6 -11.94 5.79 5.70
CA VAL A 6 -11.87 4.35 5.38
C VAL A 6 -12.67 4.08 4.11
N ASP A 7 -13.93 4.53 4.07
CA ASP A 7 -14.83 4.34 2.92
C ASP A 7 -14.33 5.06 1.66
N ALA A 8 -13.73 6.24 1.84
CA ALA A 8 -13.21 7.03 0.73
C ALA A 8 -11.88 6.51 0.15
N CYS A 9 -11.20 5.58 0.82
CA CYS A 9 -9.91 5.08 0.34
C CYS A 9 -10.11 3.97 -0.70
N PRO A 10 -9.84 4.20 -1.99
CA PRO A 10 -10.06 3.19 -3.04
C PRO A 10 -9.14 1.98 -2.89
N TYR A 11 -8.05 2.13 -2.12
CA TYR A 11 -7.04 1.10 -1.90
C TYR A 11 -7.25 0.31 -0.62
N TYR A 12 -8.31 0.61 0.15
CA TYR A 12 -8.58 0.00 1.45
C TYR A 12 -7.38 0.08 2.41
N ALA A 13 -6.51 1.08 2.22
CA ALA A 13 -5.25 1.22 2.95
C ALA A 13 -5.42 1.96 4.30
N ILE A 14 -6.61 2.50 4.56
CA ILE A 14 -6.93 3.24 5.78
C ILE A 14 -7.73 2.36 6.72
N HIS A 15 -7.27 2.25 7.97
CA HIS A 15 -7.98 1.54 9.03
C HIS A 15 -8.10 2.42 10.28
N ILE A 16 -9.14 2.19 11.08
CA ILE A 16 -9.27 2.83 12.39
C ILE A 16 -8.57 1.97 13.43
N ASN A 17 -7.62 2.56 14.16
CA ASN A 17 -7.01 1.92 15.30
C ASN A 17 -8.10 1.66 16.38
N PRO A 18 -8.32 0.40 16.81
CA PRO A 18 -9.39 0.08 17.74
C PRO A 18 -9.17 0.65 19.16
N ASP A 19 -7.92 0.89 19.54
CA ASP A 19 -7.55 1.34 20.89
C ASP A 19 -7.70 2.86 21.07
N ASN A 20 -7.48 3.64 20.00
CA ASN A 20 -7.48 5.12 20.09
C ASN A 20 -8.39 5.84 19.10
N GLY A 21 -9.09 5.12 18.22
CA GLY A 21 -10.08 5.67 17.30
C GLY A 21 -9.51 6.61 16.22
N LYS A 22 -8.18 6.60 16.03
CA LYS A 22 -7.49 7.38 14.99
C LYS A 22 -7.34 6.55 13.71
N ALA A 23 -7.54 7.20 12.57
CA ALA A 23 -7.26 6.61 11.28
C ALA A 23 -5.74 6.45 11.10
N ILE A 24 -5.33 5.28 10.65
CA ILE A 24 -3.97 4.97 10.22
C ILE A 24 -3.99 5.00 8.70
N LYS A 25 -3.16 5.84 8.10
CA LYS A 25 -2.80 5.75 6.68
C LYS A 25 -1.33 5.36 6.60
N CYS A 26 -0.95 4.57 5.59
CA CYS A 26 0.47 4.37 5.30
C CYS A 26 1.12 5.73 4.99
N ILE A 27 2.18 6.07 5.72
CA ILE A 27 2.99 7.28 5.50
C ILE A 27 4.41 6.94 5.04
N GLN A 28 4.64 5.68 4.66
CA GLN A 28 5.95 5.18 4.23
C GLN A 28 7.05 5.41 5.28
N CYS A 29 6.74 5.24 6.58
CA CYS A 29 7.71 5.39 7.67
C CYS A 29 8.60 4.16 7.91
N GLU A 30 8.38 3.09 7.16
CA GLU A 30 9.17 1.84 7.18
C GLU A 30 9.17 1.06 8.51
N GLU A 31 8.37 1.49 9.49
CA GLU A 31 8.24 0.84 10.80
C GLU A 31 7.77 -0.63 10.68
N CYS A 32 6.96 -0.94 9.66
CA CYS A 32 6.56 -2.31 9.34
C CYS A 32 7.72 -3.14 8.76
N VAL A 33 8.51 -2.55 7.85
CA VAL A 33 9.69 -3.19 7.25
C VAL A 33 10.72 -3.52 8.33
N ARG A 34 11.04 -2.56 9.21
CA ARG A 34 11.98 -2.78 10.32
C ARG A 34 11.54 -3.85 11.32
N ARG A 35 10.22 -4.04 11.50
CA ARG A 35 9.67 -5.07 12.41
C ARG A 35 9.59 -6.45 11.76
N CYS A 36 9.58 -6.54 10.44
CA CYS A 36 9.42 -7.82 9.74
C CYS A 36 10.74 -8.59 9.71
N SER A 37 10.92 -9.53 10.64
CA SER A 37 12.14 -10.34 10.76
C SER A 37 12.40 -11.27 9.58
N VAL A 38 11.36 -11.60 8.80
CA VAL A 38 11.43 -12.51 7.66
C VAL A 38 11.50 -11.80 6.31
N GLY A 39 11.48 -10.46 6.29
CA GLY A 39 11.55 -9.68 5.05
C GLY A 39 10.36 -9.86 4.11
N ALA A 40 9.18 -10.20 4.63
CA ALA A 40 7.97 -10.38 3.82
C ALA A 40 7.43 -9.06 3.24
N ILE A 41 7.84 -7.93 3.80
CA ILE A 41 7.46 -6.58 3.36
C ILE A 41 8.71 -5.72 3.24
N TRP A 42 8.80 -4.94 2.16
CA TRP A 42 9.88 -4.00 1.88
C TRP A 42 9.34 -2.75 1.19
N MET A 43 10.14 -1.67 1.18
CA MET A 43 9.86 -0.49 0.37
C MET A 43 10.61 -0.60 -0.95
N THR A 44 10.00 -0.16 -2.05
CA THR A 44 10.61 -0.18 -3.38
C THR A 44 10.10 0.97 -4.22
N THR A 45 10.84 1.32 -5.26
CA THR A 45 10.38 2.15 -6.37
C THR A 45 10.02 1.28 -7.58
N GLU A 46 9.34 1.84 -8.57
CA GLU A 46 9.10 1.16 -9.86
C GLU A 46 10.42 0.73 -10.52
N ARG A 47 11.49 1.53 -10.36
CA ARG A 47 12.81 1.24 -10.91
C ARG A 47 13.52 0.07 -10.22
N GLU A 48 13.29 -0.09 -8.92
CA GLU A 48 13.98 -1.10 -8.09
C GLU A 48 13.19 -2.41 -7.96
N LEU A 49 11.91 -2.40 -8.35
CA LEU A 49 11.03 -3.56 -8.22
C LEU A 49 11.61 -4.82 -8.87
N ALA A 50 12.21 -4.68 -10.05
CA ALA A 50 12.80 -5.79 -10.79
C ALA A 50 13.92 -6.54 -10.03
N ALA A 51 14.58 -5.89 -9.07
CA ALA A 51 15.60 -6.54 -8.25
C ALA A 51 15.00 -7.51 -7.22
N HIS A 52 13.76 -7.25 -6.78
CA HIS A 52 13.06 -8.05 -5.77
C HIS A 52 12.01 -8.99 -6.39
N ASP A 53 11.51 -8.67 -7.57
CA ASP A 53 10.48 -9.41 -8.30
C ASP A 53 11.10 -10.30 -9.39
N SER A 54 11.93 -11.27 -8.97
CA SER A 54 12.70 -12.11 -9.91
C SER A 54 11.85 -12.95 -10.86
N ASP A 55 10.58 -13.22 -10.52
CA ASP A 55 9.63 -13.94 -11.36
C ASP A 55 8.67 -13.02 -12.14
N GLY A 56 8.78 -11.70 -11.95
CA GLY A 56 7.95 -10.68 -12.61
C GLY A 56 6.47 -10.70 -12.18
N ARG A 57 6.10 -11.49 -11.16
CA ARG A 57 4.69 -11.67 -10.78
C ARG A 57 4.13 -10.37 -10.23
N LEU A 58 4.89 -9.64 -9.43
CA LEU A 58 4.43 -8.42 -8.78
C LEU A 58 4.29 -7.28 -9.80
N ALA A 59 5.25 -7.12 -10.71
CA ALA A 59 5.18 -6.16 -11.81
C ALA A 59 3.97 -6.41 -12.70
N ARG A 60 3.72 -7.68 -13.09
CA ARG A 60 2.54 -8.04 -13.89
C ARG A 60 1.23 -7.69 -13.17
N LEU A 61 1.12 -8.01 -11.88
CA LEU A 61 -0.07 -7.66 -11.09
C LEU A 61 -0.24 -6.14 -10.98
N TYR A 62 0.84 -5.40 -10.79
CA TYR A 62 0.79 -3.94 -10.77
C TYR A 62 0.25 -3.37 -12.08
N GLU A 63 0.74 -3.87 -13.22
CA GLU A 63 0.29 -3.43 -14.55
C GLU A 63 -1.17 -3.81 -14.83
N GLU A 64 -1.57 -5.05 -14.51
CA GLU A 64 -2.94 -5.54 -14.67
C GLU A 64 -3.96 -4.69 -13.91
N HIS A 65 -3.58 -4.21 -12.72
CA HIS A 65 -4.44 -3.42 -11.83
C HIS A 65 -4.10 -1.92 -11.83
N ALA A 66 -3.18 -1.44 -12.69
CA ALA A 66 -2.71 -0.06 -12.66
C ALA A 66 -3.85 0.95 -12.86
N ALA A 67 -4.84 0.60 -13.68
CA ALA A 67 -6.03 1.44 -13.89
C ALA A 67 -6.94 1.51 -12.68
N GLU A 68 -7.00 0.46 -11.83
CA GLU A 68 -7.74 0.46 -10.56
C GLU A 68 -6.95 1.19 -9.47
N LEU A 69 -5.62 1.04 -9.50
CA LEU A 69 -4.69 1.59 -8.51
C LEU A 69 -4.35 3.07 -8.75
N TYR A 70 -4.33 3.55 -9.99
CA TYR A 70 -3.91 4.92 -10.34
C TYR A 70 -4.87 5.60 -11.29
N ASP A 71 -6.14 5.20 -11.29
CA ASP A 71 -7.17 5.83 -12.10
C ASP A 71 -7.09 7.35 -11.96
N ARG A 72 -6.58 8.00 -13.02
CA ARG A 72 -6.61 9.45 -13.19
C ARG A 72 -7.93 9.91 -13.80
N ARG A 73 -9.02 9.14 -13.66
CA ARG A 73 -10.37 9.68 -13.77
C ARG A 73 -10.62 10.56 -12.55
N GLY A 74 -10.11 11.79 -12.66
CA GLY A 74 -10.68 12.91 -11.95
C GLY A 74 -12.10 13.10 -12.45
N ASP A 75 -13.05 12.91 -11.54
CA ASP A 75 -14.15 13.84 -11.35
C ASP A 75 -13.81 14.86 -10.24
#